data_AF-A0A2V9UKG6-F1
#
_entry.id   AF-A0A2V9UKG6-F1
#
_cell.length_a   1.000
_cell.length_b   1.000
_cell.length_c   1.000
_cell.angle_alpha   90.00
_cell.angle_beta   90.00
_cell.angle_gamma   90.00
#
_symmetry.space_group_name_H-M   'P 1'
#
loop_
_entity.id
_entity.type
_entity.pdbx_description
1 polymer ?
#
loop_
_entity_poly.entity_id
_entity_poly.type
_entity_poly.pdbx_seq_one_letter_code
_entity_poly.pdbx_strand_id
1 'polypeptide(L)' 'MEKNCLYYGDNLAVLREHIKDESVDLIYLDPPFNSRQDYNLLFAEKDGTCSCAQIIAFEDTWEWNMERLF' A
#
# COMPACT_ATOMS: atom_id res chain seq x y z
N MET A 1 8.55 20.20 10.56
CA MET A 1 8.80 18.88 9.96
C MET A 1 10.15 18.95 9.28
N GLU A 2 10.98 17.91 9.38
CA GLU A 2 12.13 17.82 8.49
C GLU A 2 11.64 17.72 7.03
N LYS A 3 12.46 18.19 6.08
CA LYS A 3 12.12 18.08 4.66
C LYS A 3 12.44 16.65 4.20
N ASN A 4 11.61 16.12 3.30
CA ASN A 4 11.79 14.80 2.69
C ASN A 4 11.80 13.63 3.69
N CYS A 5 10.83 13.61 4.61
CA CYS A 5 10.64 12.49 5.53
C CYS A 5 10.02 11.27 4.83
N LEU A 6 10.47 10.07 5.22
CA LEU A 6 9.84 8.79 4.88
C LEU A 6 9.29 8.16 6.16
N TYR A 7 8.01 7.82 6.15
CA TYR A 7 7.36 7.06 7.22
C TYR A 7 7.06 5.65 6.73
N TYR A 8 7.20 4.66 7.62
CA TYR A 8 6.95 3.24 7.32
C TYR A 8 5.92 2.68 8.30
N GLY A 9 4.84 2.10 7.79
CA GLY A 9 3.75 1.52 8.59
C GLY A 9 2.40 1.68 7.93
N ASP A 10 1.34 1.39 8.69
CA ASP A 10 -0.04 1.66 8.31
C ASP A 10 -0.25 3.17 8.09
N ASN A 11 -0.92 3.53 6.98
CA ASN A 11 -1.03 4.93 6.58
C ASN A 11 -1.88 5.75 7.56
N LEU A 12 -2.93 5.17 8.15
CA LEU A 12 -3.83 5.86 9.05
C LEU A 12 -3.16 6.15 10.39
N ALA A 13 -2.44 5.17 10.93
CA ALA A 13 -1.63 5.35 12.14
C ALA A 13 -0.55 6.42 11.93
N VAL A 14 0.21 6.34 10.83
CA VAL A 14 1.27 7.31 10.50
C VAL A 14 0.72 8.73 10.37
N LEU A 15 -0.39 8.90 9.64
CA LEU A 15 -1.01 10.22 9.45
C LEU A 15 -1.45 10.81 10.79
N ARG A 16 -2.02 10.01 11.70
CA ARG A 16 -2.49 10.47 13.02
C ARG A 16 -1.38 10.80 14.00
N GLU A 17 -0.30 10.03 14.02
CA GLU A 17 0.75 10.16 15.04
C GLU A 17 1.85 11.15 14.66
N HIS A 18 2.09 11.34 13.37
CA HIS A 18 3.29 12.06 12.90
C HIS A 18 3.00 13.30 12.06
N ILE A 19 1.82 13.41 11.44
CA ILE A 19 1.47 14.54 10.58
C ILE A 19 0.54 15.48 11.33
N LYS A 20 0.85 16.78 11.32
CA LYS A 20 0.03 17.78 12.01
C LYS A 20 -1.20 18.12 11.19
N ASP A 21 -2.27 18.49 11.87
CA ASP A 21 -3.46 19.05 11.24
C ASP A 21 -3.11 20.29 10.41
N GLU A 22 -3.83 20.46 9.28
CA GLU A 22 -3.71 21.62 8.38
C GLU A 22 -2.27 21.94 7.92
N SER A 23 -1.39 20.93 7.86
CA SER A 23 0.03 21.12 7.56
C SER A 23 0.47 20.67 6.16
N VAL A 24 -0.47 20.20 5.33
CA VAL A 24 -0.20 19.65 4.00
C VAL A 24 -0.94 20.44 2.93
N ASP A 25 -0.19 21.04 2.00
CA ASP A 25 -0.75 21.85 0.90
C ASP A 25 -1.22 21.01 -0.31
N LEU A 26 -0.57 19.88 -0.57
CA LEU A 26 -0.86 19.01 -1.71
C LEU A 26 -0.64 17.54 -1.35
N ILE A 27 -1.58 16.69 -1.77
CA ILE A 27 -1.54 15.25 -1.57
C ILE A 27 -1.60 14.56 -2.94
N TYR A 28 -0.69 13.62 -3.16
CA TYR A 28 -0.76 12.66 -4.27
C TYR A 28 -0.90 11.26 -3.68
N LEU A 29 -1.91 10.51 -4.14
CA LEU A 29 -2.20 9.16 -3.69
C LEU A 29 -2.56 8.29 -4.89
N ASP A 30 -2.02 7.08 -4.90
CA ASP A 30 -2.34 6.01 -5.87
C ASP A 30 -2.77 4.76 -5.07
N PRO A 31 -3.95 4.79 -4.44
CA PRO A 31 -4.41 3.67 -3.62
C PRO A 31 -4.80 2.46 -4.49
N PRO A 32 -4.86 1.24 -3.91
CA PRO A 32 -5.41 0.08 -4.60
C PRO A 32 -6.81 0.37 -5.19
N PHE A 33 -7.00 0.07 -6.47
CA PHE A 33 -8.19 0.39 -7.26
C PHE A 33 -9.43 -0.43 -6.86
N ASN A 34 -9.26 -1.50 -6.07
CA ASN A 34 -10.27 -2.51 -5.75
C ASN A 34 -10.78 -3.25 -7.00
N SER A 35 -9.88 -3.57 -7.93
CA SER A 35 -10.23 -4.22 -9.19
C SER A 35 -10.59 -5.71 -9.05
N ARG A 36 -10.40 -6.29 -7.85
CA ARG A 36 -10.54 -7.73 -7.56
C ARG A 36 -9.65 -8.59 -8.45
N GLN A 37 -8.48 -8.06 -8.79
CA GLN A 37 -7.44 -8.81 -9.50
C GLN A 37 -6.33 -9.16 -8.52
N ASP A 38 -5.95 -10.43 -8.50
CA ASP A 38 -4.76 -10.88 -7.79
C ASP A 38 -3.54 -10.55 -8.64
N TYR A 39 -2.78 -9.53 -8.22
CA TYR A 39 -1.52 -9.19 -8.87
C TYR A 39 -0.43 -10.15 -8.40
N ASN A 40 -0.24 -11.24 -9.15
CA ASN A 40 0.79 -12.25 -8.91
C ASN A 40 2.10 -11.84 -9.58
N LEU A 41 3.20 -11.74 -8.82
CA LEU A 41 4.54 -11.63 -9.39
C LEU A 41 4.99 -13.02 -9.84
N LEU A 42 5.16 -13.18 -11.14
CA LEU A 42 5.79 -14.36 -11.73
C LEU A 42 7.31 -14.17 -11.70
N PHE A 43 8.02 -14.96 -10.91
CA PHE A 43 9.47 -15.01 -11.00
C PHE A 43 9.85 -15.82 -12.24
N ALA A 44 10.68 -15.27 -13.13
CA ALA A 44 11.35 -16.08 -14.15
C ALA A 44 12.65 -16.62 -13.54
N GLU A 45 12.88 -17.93 -13.62
CA GLU A 45 14.20 -18.48 -13.30
C GLU A 45 15.19 -18.03 -14.40
N LYS A 46 16.47 -17.91 -14.05
CA LYS A 46 17.55 -17.43 -14.95
C LYS A 46 17.66 -18.22 -16.26
N ASP A 47 17.05 -19.40 -16.31
CA ASP A 47 17.19 -20.38 -17.38
C ASP A 47 16.00 -20.34 -18.37
N GLY A 48 15.08 -19.38 -18.20
CA GLY A 48 13.93 -19.16 -19.09
C GLY A 48 12.77 -20.13 -18.86
N THR A 49 12.88 -21.03 -17.90
CA THR A 49 11.78 -21.87 -17.40
C THR A 49 10.87 -21.05 -16.49
N CYS A 50 9.56 -21.09 -16.75
CA CYS A 50 8.57 -20.45 -15.88
C CYS A 50 8.67 -21.06 -14.48
N SER A 51 9.00 -20.25 -13.47
CA SER A 51 8.97 -20.68 -12.07
C SER A 51 7.55 -21.07 -11.70
N CYS A 52 7.42 -22.21 -11.03
CA CYS A 52 6.16 -22.65 -10.43
C CYS A 52 5.80 -21.88 -9.15
N ALA A 53 6.64 -20.93 -8.70
CA ALA A 53 6.38 -20.10 -7.54
C ALA A 53 5.73 -18.77 -7.95
N GLN A 54 4.42 -18.64 -7.72
CA GLN A 54 3.71 -17.36 -7.69
C GLN A 54 3.80 -16.80 -6.27
N ILE A 55 4.22 -15.54 -6.13
CA ILE A 55 4.11 -14.81 -4.86
C ILE A 55 3.05 -13.73 -5.06
N ILE A 56 2.10 -13.65 -4.13
CA ILE A 56 1.12 -12.57 -4.07
C ILE A 56 1.89 -11.27 -3.84
N ALA A 57 1.83 -10.33 -4.78
CA ALA A 57 2.51 -9.05 -4.65
C ALA A 57 1.77 -8.13 -3.67
N PHE A 58 0.45 -8.08 -3.80
CA PHE A 58 -0.51 -7.49 -2.87
C PHE A 58 -1.93 -7.87 -3.30
N GLU A 59 -2.87 -7.88 -2.35
CA GLU A 59 -4.29 -8.07 -2.63
C GLU A 59 -4.94 -6.71 -2.93
N ASP A 60 -5.47 -6.53 -4.14
CA ASP A 60 -6.28 -5.36 -4.54
C ASP A 60 -7.77 -5.60 -4.24
N THR A 61 -8.05 -6.16 -3.05
CA THR A 61 -9.40 -6.40 -2.55
C THR A 61 -9.49 -5.82 -1.16
N TRP A 62 -10.35 -4.83 -0.99
CA TRP A 62 -10.60 -4.25 0.32
C TRP A 62 -12.10 -4.00 0.49
N GLU A 63 -12.58 -4.20 1.72
CA GLU A 63 -13.93 -3.84 2.14
C GLU A 63 -13.84 -2.68 3.13
N TRP A 64 -14.77 -1.73 3.05
CA TRP A 64 -14.90 -0.70 4.07
C TRP A 64 -15.29 -1.37 5.39
N ASN A 65 -14.36 -1.47 6.34
CA ASN A 65 -14.74 -1.79 7.71
C ASN A 65 -15.28 -0.51 8.38
N MET A 66 -16.53 -0.54 8.85
CA MET A 66 -17.05 0.52 9.73
C MET A 66 -16.53 0.36 11.16
N GLU A 67 -15.24 0.06 11.34
CA GLU A 67 -14.63 0.16 12.67
C GLU A 67 -14.56 1.62 13.06
N ARG A 68 -15.68 2.07 13.63
CA ARG A 68 -15.82 3.32 14.34
C ARG A 68 -14.99 3.14 15.62
N LEU A 69 -13.71 3.50 15.54
CA LEU A 69 -12.88 3.71 16.72
C LEU A 69 -13.54 4.83 17.53
N PHE A 70 -14.28 4.44 18.57
CA PHE A 70 -14.69 5.34 19.64
C PHE A 70 -13.49 5.74 20.47
#